data_AF-A0A8J9Y152-F1
#
_entry.id   AF-A0A8J9Y152-F1
#
_cell.length_a   1.000
_cell.length_b   1.000
_cell.length_c   1.000
_cell.angle_alpha   90.00
_cell.angle_beta   90.00
_cell.angle_gamma   90.00
#
_symmetry.space_group_name_H-M   'P 1'
#
loop_
_entity.id
_entity.type
_entity.pdbx_description
1 polymer ?
#
loop_
_entity_poly.entity_id
_entity_poly.type
_entity_poly.pdbx_seq_one_letter_code
_entity_poly.pdbx_strand_id
1 'polypeptide(L)'
;MRNNCGTITALAGNDDVKRQLVKSGIVPIVIALLNRHSNNPIASSLLLKCISALSLREPAHGKLFLENGVIEVIVECLSVHQDNSSVQKNGCWAVRNMVARCREYNTKFHELGIESVLNKAYEKFGKDFGFDIKSALRDLECDVKFDEQWTGKGVQLE
;
A
#
# COMPACT_ATOMS: atom_id res chain seq x y z
N MET A 1 3.90 10.09 24.50
CA MET A 1 4.87 9.79 23.42
C MET A 1 4.15 9.73 22.06
N ARG A 2 3.63 10.86 21.59
CA ARG A 2 3.05 11.02 20.24
C ARG A 2 4.03 11.92 19.49
N ASN A 3 4.80 11.41 18.51
CA ASN A 3 5.39 12.17 17.37
C ASN A 3 6.56 11.52 16.61
N ASN A 4 6.78 10.19 16.64
CA ASN A 4 7.81 9.60 15.77
C ASN A 4 7.31 9.27 14.34
N CYS A 5 6.00 9.14 14.10
CA CYS A 5 5.50 8.69 12.80
C CYS A 5 5.32 9.84 11.77
N GLY A 6 5.04 11.06 12.24
CA GLY A 6 4.84 12.23 11.37
C GLY A 6 6.14 12.70 10.70
N THR A 7 7.25 12.68 11.44
CA THR A 7 8.59 13.05 10.95
C THR A 7 9.12 12.06 9.92
N ILE A 8 8.94 10.76 10.11
CA ILE A 8 9.37 9.74 9.13
C ILE A 8 8.63 9.91 7.80
N THR A 9 7.33 10.22 7.85
CA THR A 9 6.52 10.39 6.63
C THR A 9 6.92 11.64 5.83
N ALA A 10 7.28 12.73 6.51
CA ALA A 10 7.75 13.97 5.86
C ALA A 10 9.15 13.81 5.25
N LEU A 11 10.01 13.02 5.90
CA LEU A 11 11.39 12.75 5.46
C LEU A 11 11.45 11.77 4.28
N ALA A 12 10.48 10.87 4.14
CA ALA A 12 10.38 9.94 3.02
C ALA A 12 9.97 10.58 1.68
N GLY A 13 9.98 11.91 1.54
CA GLY A 13 9.91 12.57 0.24
C GLY A 13 11.25 12.58 -0.51
N ASN A 14 12.36 12.44 0.21
CA ASN A 14 13.72 12.42 -0.34
C ASN A 14 14.26 10.98 -0.40
N ASP A 15 14.60 10.51 -1.59
CA ASP A 15 15.04 9.13 -1.82
C ASP A 15 16.33 8.77 -1.06
N ASP A 16 17.25 9.72 -0.85
CA ASP A 16 18.46 9.48 -0.07
C ASP A 16 18.14 9.28 1.42
N VAL A 17 17.16 10.01 1.95
CA VAL A 17 16.71 9.84 3.34
C VAL A 17 16.01 8.50 3.51
N LYS A 18 15.19 8.06 2.55
CA LYS A 18 14.59 6.71 2.56
C LYS A 18 15.67 5.64 2.64
N ARG A 19 16.70 5.73 1.78
CA ARG A 19 17.81 4.77 1.74
C ARG A 19 18.59 4.74 3.04
N GLN A 20 18.85 5.89 3.65
CA GLN A 20 19.49 5.95 4.97
C GLN A 20 18.64 5.32 6.07
N LEU A 21 17.33 5.59 6.09
CA LEU A 21 16.41 4.98 7.06
C LEU A 21 16.38 3.45 6.92
N VAL A 22 16.32 2.93 5.69
CA VAL A 22 16.33 1.49 5.43
C VAL A 22 17.68 0.87 5.83
N LYS A 23 18.81 1.52 5.50
CA LYS A 23 20.15 1.10 5.95
C LYS A 23 20.28 1.07 7.48
N SER A 24 19.58 1.94 8.19
CA SER A 24 19.53 1.95 9.66
C SER A 24 18.66 0.85 10.28
N GLY A 25 18.06 -0.04 9.48
CA GLY A 25 17.29 -1.18 9.98
C GLY A 25 15.83 -0.85 10.35
N ILE A 26 15.23 0.19 9.75
CA ILE A 26 13.87 0.62 10.08
C ILE A 26 12.78 -0.40 9.69
N VAL A 27 13.02 -1.24 8.68
CA VAL A 27 12.05 -2.19 8.10
C VAL A 27 11.42 -3.11 9.15
N PRO A 28 12.18 -3.95 9.89
CA PRO A 28 11.60 -4.83 10.91
C PRO A 28 10.90 -4.06 12.03
N ILE A 29 11.37 -2.85 12.36
CA ILE A 29 10.74 -1.99 13.38
C ILE A 29 9.35 -1.53 12.93
N VAL A 30 9.21 -1.08 11.69
CA VAL A 30 7.92 -0.64 11.13
C VAL A 30 6.93 -1.80 11.07
N ILE A 31 7.37 -2.99 10.67
CA ILE A 31 6.53 -4.20 10.63
C ILE A 31 6.08 -4.58 12.05
N ALA A 32 7.00 -4.61 13.02
CA ALA A 32 6.68 -4.92 14.41
C ALA A 32 5.70 -3.90 15.03
N LEU A 33 5.87 -2.61 14.71
CA LEU A 33 4.94 -1.57 15.16
C LEU A 33 3.56 -1.73 14.52
N LEU A 34 3.50 -2.07 13.23
CA LEU A 34 2.23 -2.27 12.53
C LEU A 34 1.49 -3.48 13.12
N ASN A 35 2.20 -4.58 13.38
CA ASN A 35 1.64 -5.76 14.02
C ASN A 35 1.14 -5.46 15.44
N ARG A 36 1.97 -4.78 16.25
CA ARG A 36 1.61 -4.42 17.64
C ARG A 36 0.40 -3.49 17.73
N HIS A 37 0.25 -2.60 16.76
CA HIS A 37 -0.79 -1.57 16.75
C HIS A 37 -1.85 -1.82 15.68
N SER A 38 -2.00 -3.06 15.22
CA SER A 38 -2.92 -3.46 14.15
C SER A 38 -4.37 -3.12 14.47
N ASN A 39 -4.78 -3.06 15.75
CA ASN A 39 -6.13 -2.67 16.17
C ASN A 39 -6.35 -1.15 16.27
N ASN A 40 -5.32 -0.32 16.11
CA ASN A 40 -5.44 1.14 16.15
C ASN A 40 -5.44 1.71 14.72
N PRO A 41 -6.57 2.25 14.23
CA PRO A 41 -6.68 2.70 12.85
C PRO A 41 -5.75 3.88 12.53
N ILE A 42 -5.51 4.77 13.50
CA ILE A 42 -4.63 5.94 13.31
C ILE A 42 -3.17 5.48 13.16
N ALA A 43 -2.72 4.60 14.06
CA ALA A 43 -1.36 4.06 14.00
C ALA A 43 -1.15 3.23 12.73
N SER A 44 -2.10 2.35 12.43
CA SER A 44 -2.09 1.51 11.24
C SER A 44 -2.02 2.33 9.95
N SER A 45 -2.87 3.35 9.83
CA SER A 45 -2.86 4.26 8.68
C SER A 45 -1.50 4.95 8.49
N LEU A 46 -0.90 5.47 9.57
CA LEU A 46 0.40 6.14 9.51
C LEU A 46 1.54 5.18 9.16
N LEU A 47 1.51 3.96 9.68
CA LEU A 47 2.53 2.95 9.42
C LEU A 47 2.43 2.41 7.98
N LEU A 48 1.22 2.17 7.47
CA LEU A 48 1.01 1.82 6.06
C LEU A 48 1.46 2.95 5.13
N LYS A 49 1.20 4.21 5.50
CA LYS A 49 1.70 5.38 4.76
C LYS A 49 3.23 5.43 4.74
N CYS A 50 3.88 5.10 5.87
CA CYS A 50 5.32 4.99 5.96
C CYS A 50 5.88 3.90 5.03
N ILE A 51 5.30 2.69 5.06
CA ILE A 51 5.69 1.57 4.16
C ILE A 51 5.54 1.99 2.69
N SER A 52 4.39 2.59 2.35
CA SER A 52 4.12 3.11 1.00
C SER A 52 5.17 4.12 0.56
N ALA A 53 5.51 5.09 1.41
CA ALA A 53 6.50 6.12 1.10
C ALA A 53 7.93 5.55 0.97
N LEU A 54 8.32 4.62 1.84
CA LEU A 54 9.63 3.97 1.78
C LEU A 54 9.79 3.09 0.54
N SER A 55 8.71 2.45 0.08
CA SER A 55 8.71 1.57 -1.10
C SER A 55 8.59 2.35 -2.42
N LEU A 56 8.05 3.57 -2.39
CA LEU A 56 7.81 4.37 -3.59
C LEU A 56 9.13 4.71 -4.29
N ARG A 57 9.25 4.29 -5.56
CA ARG A 57 10.43 4.43 -6.46
C ARG A 57 11.68 3.69 -5.97
N GLU A 58 11.55 2.83 -4.96
CA GLU A 58 12.65 2.08 -4.36
C GLU A 58 12.29 0.59 -4.28
N PRO A 59 12.39 -0.16 -5.40
CA PRO A 59 11.98 -1.56 -5.44
C PRO A 59 12.77 -2.45 -4.48
N ALA A 60 14.03 -2.10 -4.19
CA ALA A 60 14.83 -2.78 -3.19
C ALA A 60 14.23 -2.67 -1.77
N HIS A 61 13.63 -1.53 -1.43
CA HIS A 61 12.95 -1.37 -0.14
C HIS A 61 11.67 -2.19 -0.08
N GLY A 62 10.87 -2.18 -1.16
CA GLY A 62 9.66 -3.00 -1.25
C GLY A 62 9.97 -4.49 -1.07
N LYS A 63 11.02 -4.98 -1.74
CA LYS A 63 11.51 -6.35 -1.58
C LYS A 63 11.91 -6.67 -0.15
N LEU A 64 12.63 -5.77 0.53
CA LEU A 64 13.00 -5.96 1.94
C LEU A 64 11.78 -6.09 2.84
N PHE A 65 10.74 -5.27 2.66
CA PHE A 65 9.50 -5.42 3.43
C PHE A 65 8.84 -6.78 3.17
N LEU A 66 8.77 -7.21 1.91
CA LEU A 66 8.19 -8.51 1.52
C LEU A 66 8.97 -9.69 2.14
N GLU A 67 10.31 -9.67 2.08
CA GLU A 67 11.17 -10.68 2.68
C GLU A 67 11.09 -10.73 4.22
N ASN A 68 10.67 -9.63 4.85
CA ASN A 68 10.51 -9.52 6.31
C ASN A 68 9.06 -9.81 6.79
N GLY A 69 8.21 -10.42 5.96
CA GLY A 69 6.89 -10.91 6.39
C GLY A 69 5.85 -9.79 6.59
N VAL A 70 5.95 -8.70 5.82
CA VAL A 70 4.96 -7.60 5.89
C VAL A 70 3.57 -8.00 5.38
N ILE A 71 3.49 -9.06 4.55
CA ILE A 71 2.31 -9.39 3.76
C ILE A 71 1.13 -9.73 4.68
N GLU A 72 1.34 -10.68 5.58
CA GLU A 72 0.35 -11.13 6.57
C GLU A 72 -0.18 -9.94 7.38
N VAL A 73 0.72 -9.08 7.85
CA VAL A 73 0.39 -7.92 8.68
C VAL A 73 -0.46 -6.90 7.91
N ILE A 74 -0.16 -6.66 6.63
CA ILE A 74 -0.96 -5.72 5.80
C ILE A 74 -2.35 -6.30 5.52
N VAL A 75 -2.45 -7.58 5.15
CA VAL A 75 -3.74 -8.20 4.83
C VAL A 75 -4.65 -8.22 6.07
N GLU A 76 -4.10 -8.59 7.22
CA GLU A 76 -4.82 -8.54 8.50
C GLU A 76 -5.27 -7.11 8.83
N CYS A 77 -4.37 -6.13 8.72
CA CYS A 77 -4.68 -4.73 9.01
C CYS A 77 -5.81 -4.17 8.13
N LEU A 78 -5.78 -4.48 6.83
CA LEU A 78 -6.83 -4.11 5.89
C LEU A 78 -8.16 -4.80 6.21
N SER A 79 -8.12 -6.04 6.69
CA SER A 79 -9.31 -6.80 7.08
C SER A 79 -9.95 -6.25 8.37
N VAL A 80 -9.13 -5.94 9.38
CA VAL A 80 -9.58 -5.35 10.65
C VAL A 80 -10.20 -3.97 10.45
N HIS A 81 -9.62 -3.15 9.57
CA HIS A 81 -10.04 -1.77 9.33
C HIS A 81 -10.79 -1.58 8.01
N GLN A 82 -11.67 -2.51 7.66
CA GLN A 82 -12.45 -2.47 6.41
C GLN A 82 -13.31 -1.19 6.24
N ASP A 83 -13.64 -0.51 7.33
CA ASP A 83 -14.47 0.71 7.34
C ASP A 83 -13.63 2.00 7.45
N ASN A 84 -12.30 1.89 7.59
CA ASN A 84 -11.43 3.05 7.71
C ASN A 84 -10.80 3.44 6.36
N SER A 85 -11.35 4.48 5.74
CA SER A 85 -10.89 5.03 4.46
C SER A 85 -9.37 5.28 4.40
N SER A 86 -8.78 5.83 5.48
CA SER A 86 -7.34 6.14 5.50
C SER A 86 -6.47 4.89 5.55
N VAL A 87 -6.86 3.88 6.32
CA VAL A 87 -6.15 2.58 6.36
C VAL A 87 -6.24 1.90 4.99
N GLN A 88 -7.43 1.84 4.39
CA GLN A 88 -7.62 1.22 3.07
C GLN A 88 -6.78 1.91 1.99
N LYS A 89 -6.81 3.24 1.94
CA LYS A 89 -6.04 4.02 0.95
C LYS A 89 -4.52 3.85 1.11
N ASN A 90 -4.02 3.95 2.35
CA ASN A 90 -2.58 3.81 2.57
C ASN A 90 -2.11 2.36 2.35
N GLY A 91 -2.94 1.38 2.71
CA GLY A 91 -2.62 -0.03 2.48
C GLY A 91 -2.62 -0.40 1.00
N CYS A 92 -3.57 0.07 0.20
CA CYS A 92 -3.56 -0.21 -1.24
C CYS A 92 -2.33 0.42 -1.93
N TRP A 93 -1.91 1.63 -1.50
CA TRP A 93 -0.66 2.22 -1.96
C TRP A 93 0.58 1.44 -1.52
N ALA A 94 0.61 0.95 -0.28
CA ALA A 94 1.72 0.14 0.21
C ALA A 94 1.86 -1.14 -0.60
N VAL A 95 0.76 -1.88 -0.82
CA VAL A 95 0.72 -3.08 -1.67
C VAL A 95 1.21 -2.74 -3.07
N ARG A 96 0.59 -1.77 -3.75
CA ARG A 96 0.96 -1.36 -5.12
C ARG A 96 2.45 -1.08 -5.26
N ASN A 97 3.00 -0.26 -4.35
CA ASN A 97 4.40 0.16 -4.44
C ASN A 97 5.38 -0.99 -4.20
N MET A 98 5.02 -1.98 -3.37
CA MET A 98 5.87 -3.15 -3.13
C MET A 98 5.80 -4.16 -4.26
N VAL A 99 4.61 -4.48 -4.78
CA VAL A 99 4.43 -5.58 -5.76
C VAL A 99 4.74 -5.18 -7.20
N ALA A 100 4.70 -3.88 -7.55
CA ALA A 100 4.91 -3.41 -8.92
C ALA A 100 6.21 -3.92 -9.59
N ARG A 101 7.24 -4.27 -8.80
CA ARG A 101 8.53 -4.83 -9.26
C ARG A 101 8.93 -6.14 -8.56
N CYS A 102 8.02 -6.73 -7.80
CA CYS A 102 8.23 -7.94 -6.99
C CYS A 102 7.02 -8.89 -7.12
N ARG A 103 6.63 -9.21 -8.36
CA ARG A 103 5.44 -10.00 -8.67
C ARG A 103 5.49 -11.43 -8.14
N GLU A 104 6.69 -11.94 -7.87
CA GLU A 104 6.88 -13.25 -7.25
C GLU A 104 6.20 -13.38 -5.87
N TYR A 105 5.86 -12.27 -5.22
CA TYR A 105 5.12 -12.26 -3.95
C TYR A 105 3.59 -12.22 -4.12
N ASN A 106 3.08 -12.02 -5.33
CA ASN A 106 1.63 -11.96 -5.59
C ASN A 106 0.92 -13.24 -5.11
N THR A 107 1.53 -14.42 -5.33
CA THR A 107 0.99 -15.70 -4.86
C THR A 107 0.67 -15.67 -3.36
N LYS A 108 1.58 -15.13 -2.53
CA LYS A 108 1.37 -15.06 -1.09
C LYS A 108 0.23 -14.11 -0.71
N PHE A 109 0.11 -12.99 -1.43
CA PHE A 109 -1.02 -12.08 -1.27
C PHE A 109 -2.36 -12.76 -1.64
N HIS A 110 -2.40 -13.55 -2.71
CA HIS A 110 -3.60 -14.29 -3.11
C HIS A 110 -4.00 -15.37 -2.10
N GLU A 111 -3.03 -16.14 -1.58
CA GLU A 111 -3.26 -17.15 -0.53
C GLU A 111 -3.94 -16.55 0.72
N LEU A 112 -3.63 -15.28 1.02
CA LEU A 112 -4.20 -14.55 2.14
C LEU A 112 -5.49 -13.79 1.77
N GLY A 113 -5.98 -13.91 0.54
CA GLY A 113 -7.27 -13.37 0.11
C GLY A 113 -7.28 -11.86 -0.14
N ILE A 114 -6.14 -11.25 -0.51
CA ILE A 114 -6.05 -9.79 -0.73
C ILE A 114 -7.07 -9.27 -1.75
N GLU A 115 -7.42 -10.08 -2.75
CA GLU A 115 -8.34 -9.67 -3.81
C GLU A 115 -9.73 -9.36 -3.26
N SER A 116 -10.25 -10.23 -2.38
CA SER A 116 -11.53 -10.00 -1.70
C SER A 116 -11.48 -8.75 -0.84
N VAL A 117 -10.36 -8.54 -0.13
CA VAL A 117 -10.15 -7.37 0.73
C VAL A 117 -10.19 -6.08 -0.09
N LEU A 118 -9.44 -6.01 -1.20
CA LEU A 118 -9.39 -4.83 -2.05
C LEU A 118 -10.70 -4.59 -2.82
N ASN A 119 -11.41 -5.63 -3.23
CA ASN A 119 -12.73 -5.49 -3.85
C ASN A 119 -13.77 -4.93 -2.87
N LYS A 120 -13.79 -5.38 -1.61
CA LYS A 120 -14.64 -4.78 -0.56
C LYS A 120 -14.28 -3.32 -0.29
N ALA A 121 -12.99 -2.99 -0.32
CA ALA A 121 -12.55 -1.59 -0.22
C ALA A 121 -13.05 -0.77 -1.41
N TYR A 122 -13.06 -1.33 -2.63
CA TYR A 122 -13.59 -0.67 -3.82
C TYR A 122 -15.10 -0.43 -3.74
N GLU A 123 -15.87 -1.41 -3.26
CA GLU A 123 -17.31 -1.25 -3.04
C GLU A 123 -17.63 -0.07 -2.12
N LYS A 124 -16.85 0.13 -1.05
CA LYS A 124 -17.05 1.21 -0.08
C LYS A 124 -16.47 2.55 -0.52
N PHE A 125 -15.26 2.56 -1.04
CA PHE A 125 -14.46 3.77 -1.25
C PHE A 125 -14.10 4.03 -2.72
N GLY A 126 -14.73 3.31 -3.65
CA GLY A 126 -14.45 3.40 -5.09
C GLY A 126 -14.64 4.82 -5.65
N LYS A 127 -15.55 5.61 -5.07
CA LYS A 127 -15.76 7.02 -5.46
C LYS A 127 -14.62 7.95 -5.04
N ASP A 128 -13.89 7.60 -3.98
CA ASP A 128 -12.85 8.45 -3.39
C ASP A 128 -11.45 8.14 -3.95
N PHE A 129 -11.12 6.85 -4.06
CA PHE A 129 -9.81 6.37 -4.52
C PHE A 129 -9.89 5.02 -5.25
N GLY A 130 -10.98 4.77 -5.97
CA GLY A 130 -11.17 3.52 -6.73
C GLY A 130 -10.08 3.26 -7.77
N PHE A 131 -9.50 4.30 -8.38
CA PHE A 131 -8.36 4.16 -9.29
C PHE A 131 -7.14 3.56 -8.60
N ASP A 132 -6.84 3.98 -7.37
CA ASP A 132 -5.71 3.45 -6.61
C ASP A 132 -5.93 1.98 -6.25
N ILE A 133 -7.16 1.60 -5.89
CA ILE A 133 -7.54 0.22 -5.59
C ILE A 133 -7.42 -0.66 -6.84
N LYS A 134 -8.00 -0.23 -7.98
CA LYS A 134 -7.90 -0.92 -9.26
C LYS A 134 -6.44 -1.07 -9.72
N SER A 135 -5.59 -0.07 -9.45
CA SER A 135 -4.16 -0.14 -9.74
C SER A 135 -3.44 -1.19 -8.90
N ALA A 136 -3.75 -1.28 -7.59
CA ALA A 136 -3.19 -2.29 -6.72
C ALA A 136 -3.63 -3.71 -7.14
N LEU A 137 -4.92 -3.91 -7.44
CA LEU A 137 -5.45 -5.17 -7.95
C LEU A 137 -4.78 -5.59 -9.27
N ARG A 138 -4.57 -4.65 -10.19
CA ARG A 138 -3.85 -4.91 -11.46
C ARG A 138 -2.41 -5.35 -11.21
N ASP A 139 -1.68 -4.67 -10.33
CA ASP A 139 -0.27 -5.00 -10.06
C ASP A 139 -0.12 -6.33 -9.29
N LEU A 140 -1.17 -6.72 -8.56
CA LEU A 140 -1.36 -8.06 -7.99
C LEU A 140 -1.80 -9.11 -9.01
N GLU A 141 -2.01 -8.74 -10.28
CA GLU A 141 -2.48 -9.66 -11.33
C GLU A 141 -3.87 -10.27 -11.06
N CYS A 142 -4.72 -9.57 -10.30
CA CYS A 142 -6.14 -9.88 -10.14
C CYS A 142 -6.94 -9.47 -11.40
N ASP A 143 -8.12 -10.07 -11.60
CA ASP A 143 -9.03 -9.68 -12.68
C ASP A 143 -9.70 -8.33 -12.35
N VAL A 144 -9.34 -7.28 -13.10
CA VAL A 144 -9.85 -5.92 -12.88
C VAL A 144 -10.58 -5.42 -14.12
N LYS A 145 -11.89 -5.19 -13.99
CA LYS A 145 -12.66 -4.45 -14.99
C LYS A 145 -12.36 -2.96 -14.85
N PHE A 146 -11.60 -2.40 -15.78
CA PHE A 146 -11.47 -0.95 -15.91
C PHE A 146 -12.71 -0.40 -16.63
N ASP A 147 -13.32 0.63 -16.05
CA ASP A 147 -14.29 1.44 -16.77
C ASP A 147 -13.46 2.53 -17.44
N GLU A 148 -13.37 2.49 -18.77
CA GLU A 148 -12.63 3.51 -19.52
C GLU A 148 -13.28 4.88 -19.29
N GLN A 149 -12.58 5.78 -18.58
CA GLN A 149 -13.07 7.13 -18.31
C GLN A 149 -12.86 8.09 -19.50
N TRP A 150 -12.18 7.66 -20.56
CA TRP A 150 -11.83 8.49 -21.71
C TRP A 150 -12.61 8.06 -22.96
N THR A 151 -13.83 8.57 -23.13
CA THR A 151 -14.49 8.55 -24.44
C THR A 151 -13.91 9.69 -25.27
N GLY A 152 -12.77 9.43 -25.91
CA GLY A 152 -12.16 10.39 -26.82
C GLY A 152 -13.11 10.76 -27.95
N LYS A 153 -13.83 11.88 -27.83
CA LYS A 153 -14.44 12.51 -29.00
C LYS A 153 -13.31 13.15 -29.77
N GLY A 154 -12.80 12.45 -30.78
CA GLY A 154 -11.83 12.99 -31.71
C GLY A 154 -12.37 14.29 -32.29
N VAL A 155 -11.81 15.42 -31.86
CA VAL A 155 -12.04 16.70 -32.52
C VAL A 155 -11.23 16.63 -33.81
N GLN A 156 -11.93 16.50 -34.94
CA GLN A 156 -11.32 16.77 -36.23
C GLN A 156 -10.88 18.23 -36.22
N LEU A 157 -9.58 18.46 -36.36
CA LEU A 157 -9.02 19.78 -36.60
C LEU A 157 -9.27 20.11 -38.07
N GLU A 158 -10.06 21.15 -38.32
CA GLU A 158 -10.22 21.79 -39.64
C GLU A 158 -8.96 22.59 -40.02
#